data_AF-A0A0C9ZJG5-F1
#
_entry.id   AF-A0A0C9ZJG5-F1
#
_cell.length_a   1.000
_cell.length_b   1.000
_cell.length_c   1.000
_cell.angle_alpha   90.00
_cell.angle_beta   90.00
_cell.angle_gamma   90.00
#
_symmetry.space_group_name_H-M   'P 1'
#
loop_
_entity.id
_entity.type
_entity.pdbx_description
1 polymer ?
#
loop_
_entity_poly.entity_id
_entity_poly.type
_entity_poly.pdbx_seq_one_letter_code
_entity_poly.pdbx_strand_id
1 'polypeptide(L)'
;MELFKSDTEFSETLLDKYSDEQVAYYVDQSPTLTTTRTESIRALSDHLVAKSVPWPEDHCDETDAMNKARSVGVNVPAVRRVVSLPEGDHLIVMERIHGKTLEQLWPSLGLWATIRIAWQLRSFVSALRTVTSQKTGGVHSGQVRSEWIQGINGPVPYASPSLFCDYLNWWLVKARPSNCAPLPQLLLRPPREHVLVHQDLAPRNMILDSSGRLWLVDWGRSGFYPAFMEYLGMEGPERAMPWLAARSLASWWGRCRWSLFCLIACGYSRLHSKGRAVCVVVRQRSLRYKLEKPVHSVRY
;
A
#
# COMPACT_ATOMS: atom_id res chain seq x y z
N MET A 1 20.97 -36.80 0.43
CA MET A 1 19.83 -35.88 0.25
C MET A 1 18.59 -36.71 0.48
N GLU A 2 18.23 -36.91 1.75
CA GLU A 2 17.10 -37.75 2.12
C GLU A 2 15.82 -37.10 1.63
N LEU A 3 15.11 -37.81 0.76
CA LEU A 3 13.74 -37.52 0.37
C LEU A 3 12.91 -37.53 1.66
N PHE A 4 12.57 -36.34 2.16
CA PHE A 4 11.55 -36.19 3.19
C PHE A 4 10.29 -36.92 2.69
N LYS A 5 9.94 -38.02 3.35
CA LYS A 5 8.59 -38.58 3.27
C LYS A 5 7.68 -37.52 3.87
N SER A 6 7.16 -36.63 3.05
CA SER A 6 6.22 -35.61 3.48
C SER A 6 4.91 -36.28 3.84
N ASP A 7 4.39 -35.96 5.01
CA ASP A 7 2.95 -36.02 5.22
C ASP A 7 2.30 -35.28 4.04
N THR A 8 1.39 -35.96 3.33
CA THR A 8 0.84 -35.52 2.04
C THR A 8 0.01 -34.24 2.12
N GLU A 9 -0.25 -33.71 3.31
CA GLU A 9 -1.08 -32.53 3.54
C GLU A 9 -0.43 -31.58 4.55
N PHE A 10 -0.51 -30.28 4.27
CA PHE A 10 -0.01 -29.24 5.18
C PHE A 10 -0.90 -29.15 6.43
N SER A 11 -0.31 -29.18 7.63
CA SER A 11 -1.03 -29.03 8.90
C SER A 11 -0.74 -27.68 9.55
N GLU A 12 -1.77 -26.86 9.72
CA GLU A 12 -1.66 -25.54 10.38
C GLU A 12 -1.10 -25.62 11.80
N THR A 13 -1.42 -26.69 12.54
CA THR A 13 -0.95 -26.91 13.92
C THR A 13 0.56 -27.17 14.02
N LEU A 14 1.18 -27.55 12.89
CA LEU A 14 2.61 -27.80 12.79
C LEU A 14 3.35 -26.60 12.17
N LEU A 15 2.66 -25.49 11.89
CA LEU A 15 3.26 -24.33 11.21
C LEU A 15 4.58 -23.90 11.86
N ASP A 16 4.66 -23.82 13.19
CA ASP A 16 5.88 -23.39 13.91
C ASP A 16 6.93 -24.50 14.05
N LYS A 17 6.56 -25.75 13.75
CA LYS A 17 7.45 -26.92 13.84
C LYS A 17 8.10 -27.26 12.51
N TYR A 18 7.51 -26.87 11.39
CA TYR A 18 8.12 -27.04 10.07
C TYR A 18 9.41 -26.22 9.96
N SER A 19 10.43 -26.75 9.28
CA SER A 19 11.57 -25.94 8.87
C SER A 19 11.15 -24.89 7.83
N ASP A 20 11.98 -23.87 7.62
CA ASP A 20 11.72 -22.84 6.61
C ASP A 20 11.59 -23.48 5.20
N GLU A 21 12.41 -24.49 4.90
CA GLU A 21 12.38 -25.23 3.63
C GLU A 21 11.09 -26.05 3.47
N GLN A 22 10.59 -26.64 4.58
CA GLN A 22 9.32 -27.38 4.54
C GLN A 22 8.15 -26.44 4.28
N VAL A 23 8.11 -25.27 4.94
CA VAL A 23 7.05 -24.27 4.68
C VAL A 23 7.14 -23.78 3.24
N ALA A 24 8.33 -23.46 2.75
CA ALA A 24 8.55 -23.03 1.37
C ALA A 24 8.07 -24.09 0.36
N TYR A 25 8.36 -25.37 0.62
CA TYR A 25 7.89 -26.49 -0.20
C TYR A 25 6.35 -26.54 -0.26
N TYR A 26 5.66 -26.48 0.89
CA TYR A 26 4.19 -26.49 0.91
C TYR A 26 3.60 -25.27 0.20
N VAL A 27 4.22 -24.09 0.34
CA VAL A 27 3.80 -22.86 -0.36
C VAL A 27 3.95 -22.98 -1.88
N ASP A 28 5.03 -23.58 -2.37
CA ASP A 28 5.26 -23.80 -3.80
C ASP A 28 4.22 -24.75 -4.41
N GLN A 29 3.86 -25.80 -3.68
CA GLN A 29 2.82 -26.75 -4.08
C GLN A 29 1.40 -26.18 -3.95
N SER A 30 1.23 -25.06 -3.26
CA SER A 30 -0.08 -24.46 -2.99
C SER A 30 -0.64 -23.71 -4.21
N PRO A 31 -1.96 -23.74 -4.42
CA PRO A 31 -2.58 -23.01 -5.51
C PRO A 31 -2.46 -21.50 -5.30
N THR A 32 -2.27 -20.77 -6.40
CA THR A 32 -2.31 -19.31 -6.40
C THR A 32 -3.74 -18.82 -6.21
N LEU A 33 -3.94 -17.83 -5.33
CA LEU A 33 -5.23 -17.21 -5.16
C LEU A 33 -5.63 -16.44 -6.41
N THR A 34 -6.87 -16.66 -6.84
CA THR A 34 -7.48 -15.94 -7.96
C THR A 34 -8.67 -15.14 -7.44
N THR A 35 -8.62 -13.82 -7.63
CA THR A 35 -9.71 -12.90 -7.31
C THR A 35 -10.44 -12.49 -8.60
N THR A 36 -10.33 -11.22 -9.02
CA THR A 36 -10.53 -10.76 -10.41
C THR A 36 -9.32 -11.06 -11.29
N ARG A 37 -8.15 -11.32 -10.67
CA ARG A 37 -6.87 -11.61 -11.32
C ARG A 37 -6.13 -12.69 -10.53
N THR A 38 -5.13 -13.31 -11.16
CA THR A 38 -4.17 -14.18 -10.46
C THR A 38 -3.28 -13.29 -9.57
N GLU A 39 -3.33 -13.51 -8.26
CA GLU A 39 -2.51 -12.77 -7.29
C GLU A 39 -1.12 -13.40 -7.16
N SER A 40 -0.15 -12.70 -6.57
CA SER A 40 1.15 -13.30 -6.19
C SER A 40 1.10 -14.09 -4.87
N ILE A 41 -0.11 -14.36 -4.37
CA ILE A 41 -0.38 -14.95 -3.05
C ILE A 41 -0.77 -16.42 -3.21
N ARG A 42 -0.19 -17.30 -2.40
CA ARG A 42 -0.48 -18.74 -2.37
C ARG A 42 -1.44 -19.08 -1.23
N ALA A 43 -2.46 -19.89 -1.49
CA ALA A 43 -3.38 -20.40 -0.47
C ALA A 43 -2.79 -21.65 0.18
N LEU A 44 -2.10 -21.47 1.30
CA LEU A 44 -1.40 -22.55 2.00
C LEU A 44 -2.37 -23.53 2.68
N SER A 45 -3.52 -23.01 3.15
CA SER A 45 -4.61 -23.80 3.72
C SER A 45 -5.95 -23.05 3.62
N ASP A 46 -6.99 -23.53 4.30
CA ASP A 46 -8.23 -22.77 4.42
C ASP A 46 -8.03 -21.48 5.21
N HIS A 47 -7.19 -21.47 6.25
CA HIS A 47 -7.01 -20.30 7.12
C HIS A 47 -5.71 -19.52 6.90
N LEU A 48 -4.80 -20.00 6.05
CA LEU A 48 -3.49 -19.36 5.84
C LEU A 48 -3.21 -19.07 4.37
N VAL A 49 -2.54 -17.94 4.15
CA VAL A 49 -1.95 -17.56 2.87
C VAL A 49 -0.48 -17.23 3.05
N ALA A 50 0.30 -17.38 1.98
CA ALA A 50 1.68 -16.97 1.91
C ALA A 50 1.88 -15.93 0.82
N LYS A 51 2.51 -14.82 1.18
CA LYS A 51 2.91 -13.74 0.27
C LYS A 51 4.42 -13.73 0.13
N SER A 52 4.93 -13.69 -1.09
CA SER A 52 6.36 -13.51 -1.35
C SER A 52 6.74 -12.03 -1.27
N VAL A 53 7.87 -11.77 -0.61
CA VAL A 53 8.55 -10.48 -0.53
C VAL A 53 9.94 -10.67 -1.14
N PRO A 54 10.15 -10.23 -2.39
CA PRO A 54 11.40 -10.45 -3.10
C PRO A 54 12.50 -9.51 -2.59
N TRP A 55 13.75 -9.97 -2.60
CA TRP A 55 14.90 -9.11 -2.37
C TRP A 55 14.99 -8.02 -3.46
N PRO A 56 15.35 -6.76 -3.13
CA PRO A 56 15.84 -6.25 -1.84
C PRO A 56 14.74 -5.67 -0.93
N GLU A 57 13.48 -6.09 -1.08
CA GLU A 57 12.41 -5.60 -0.23
C GLU A 57 12.52 -6.13 1.19
N ASP A 58 12.40 -5.22 2.16
CA ASP A 58 12.42 -5.54 3.58
C ASP A 58 11.01 -5.95 4.04
N HIS A 59 10.84 -7.21 4.42
CA HIS A 59 9.58 -7.77 4.92
C HIS A 59 9.14 -7.14 6.25
N CYS A 60 10.07 -6.56 7.03
CA CYS A 60 9.76 -5.87 8.27
C CYS A 60 8.92 -4.61 8.02
N ASP A 61 9.07 -3.95 6.87
CA ASP A 61 8.24 -2.78 6.53
C ASP A 61 6.75 -3.12 6.47
N GLU A 62 6.41 -4.26 5.86
CA GLU A 62 5.04 -4.73 5.73
C GLU A 62 4.51 -5.29 7.06
N THR A 63 5.29 -6.12 7.73
CA THR A 63 4.87 -6.75 9.00
C THR A 63 4.72 -5.74 10.14
N ASP A 64 5.64 -4.78 10.28
CA ASP A 64 5.53 -3.73 11.30
C ASP A 64 4.39 -2.74 11.00
N ALA A 65 4.11 -2.45 9.72
CA ALA A 65 2.96 -1.65 9.34
C ALA A 65 1.64 -2.33 9.72
N MET A 66 1.50 -3.63 9.45
CA MET A 66 0.36 -4.43 9.89
C MET A 66 0.22 -4.43 11.42
N ASN A 67 1.32 -4.65 12.15
CA ASN A 67 1.31 -4.66 13.62
C ASN A 67 0.87 -3.30 14.20
N LYS A 68 1.39 -2.18 13.66
CA LYS A 68 0.97 -0.83 14.06
C LYS A 68 -0.48 -0.53 13.70
N ALA A 69 -0.96 -0.97 12.54
CA ALA A 69 -2.35 -0.79 12.14
C ALA A 69 -3.29 -1.58 13.06
N ARG A 70 -2.93 -2.83 13.38
CA ARG A 70 -3.70 -3.70 14.29
C ARG A 70 -3.78 -3.12 15.70
N SER A 71 -2.70 -2.53 16.21
CA SER A 71 -2.68 -1.96 17.57
C SER A 71 -3.60 -0.77 17.75
N VAL A 72 -4.00 -0.09 16.67
CA VAL A 72 -4.99 0.99 16.67
C VAL A 72 -6.38 0.55 16.18
N GLY A 73 -6.63 -0.76 16.08
CA GLY A 73 -7.95 -1.33 15.80
C GLY A 73 -8.32 -1.41 14.32
N VAL A 74 -7.35 -1.36 13.41
CA VAL A 74 -7.58 -1.67 12.00
C VAL A 74 -7.62 -3.17 11.79
N ASN A 75 -8.63 -3.65 11.06
CA ASN A 75 -8.71 -5.06 10.68
C ASN A 75 -7.67 -5.36 9.59
N VAL A 76 -6.64 -6.10 9.98
CA VAL A 76 -5.54 -6.56 9.11
C VAL A 76 -5.28 -8.05 9.34
N PRO A 77 -4.86 -8.81 8.31
CA PRO A 77 -4.44 -10.20 8.49
C PRO A 77 -3.40 -10.33 9.60
N ALA A 78 -3.55 -11.29 10.52
CA ALA A 78 -2.48 -11.54 11.48
C ALA A 78 -1.32 -12.26 10.78
N VAL A 79 -0.12 -11.70 10.93
CA VAL A 79 1.12 -12.41 10.55
C VAL A 79 1.30 -13.60 11.48
N ARG A 80 1.47 -14.79 10.92
CA ARG A 80 1.67 -16.03 11.66
C ARG A 80 3.13 -16.42 11.71
N ARG A 81 3.84 -16.33 10.58
CA ARG A 81 5.26 -16.65 10.49
C ARG A 81 5.91 -15.92 9.32
N VAL A 82 7.15 -15.50 9.49
CA VAL A 82 8.03 -15.10 8.39
C VAL A 82 9.03 -16.22 8.15
N VAL A 83 9.19 -16.60 6.88
CA VAL A 83 10.10 -17.65 6.42
C VAL A 83 11.18 -17.00 5.58
N SER A 84 12.45 -17.33 5.84
CA SER A 84 13.56 -16.87 5.00
C SER A 84 13.80 -17.87 3.89
N LEU A 85 13.93 -17.38 2.66
CA LEU A 85 14.23 -18.19 1.50
C LEU A 85 15.69 -18.00 1.07
N PRO A 86 16.23 -18.90 0.22
CA PRO A 86 17.49 -18.66 -0.47
C PRO A 86 17.48 -17.32 -1.21
N GLU A 87 18.67 -16.75 -1.47
CA GLU A 87 18.85 -15.50 -2.23
C GLU A 87 18.32 -14.23 -1.54
N GLY A 88 17.82 -14.33 -0.30
CA GLY A 88 17.39 -13.19 0.52
C GLY A 88 15.91 -12.84 0.37
N ASP A 89 15.15 -13.67 -0.34
CA ASP A 89 13.70 -13.57 -0.42
C ASP A 89 13.04 -13.98 0.90
N HIS A 90 11.82 -13.50 1.14
CA HIS A 90 11.05 -13.86 2.31
C HIS A 90 9.62 -14.27 1.95
N LEU A 91 9.02 -15.16 2.74
CA LEU A 91 7.58 -15.40 2.72
C LEU A 91 6.96 -14.88 4.01
N ILE A 92 5.88 -14.13 3.87
CA ILE A 92 5.02 -13.78 5.00
C ILE A 92 3.82 -14.73 4.97
N VAL A 93 3.77 -15.66 5.92
CA VAL A 93 2.61 -16.50 6.19
C VAL A 93 1.67 -15.75 7.13
N MET A 94 0.42 -15.57 6.71
CA MET A 94 -0.57 -14.77 7.43
C MET A 94 -1.97 -15.37 7.31
N GLU A 95 -2.89 -14.87 8.14
CA GLU A 95 -4.29 -15.27 8.10
C GLU A 95 -4.95 -14.99 6.74
N ARG A 96 -5.70 -15.98 6.25
CA ARG A 96 -6.55 -15.83 5.07
C ARG A 96 -7.84 -15.14 5.46
N ILE A 97 -8.10 -13.99 4.83
CA ILE A 97 -9.38 -13.29 5.00
C ILE A 97 -10.37 -13.80 3.96
N HIS A 98 -11.42 -14.47 4.42
CA HIS A 98 -12.51 -14.92 3.56
C HIS A 98 -13.48 -13.76 3.30
N GLY A 99 -13.80 -13.57 2.02
CA GLY A 99 -14.70 -12.50 1.60
C GLY A 99 -14.57 -12.19 0.12
N LYS A 100 -15.19 -11.10 -0.30
CA LYS A 100 -15.02 -10.56 -1.66
C LYS A 100 -14.35 -9.20 -1.56
N THR A 101 -13.47 -8.91 -2.52
CA THR A 101 -12.86 -7.58 -2.61
C THR A 101 -13.92 -6.56 -3.01
N LEU A 102 -13.71 -5.29 -2.68
CA LEU A 102 -14.58 -4.23 -3.19
C LEU A 102 -14.53 -4.14 -4.70
N GLU A 103 -13.42 -4.52 -5.33
CA GLU A 103 -13.32 -4.64 -6.79
C GLU A 103 -14.37 -5.60 -7.39
N GLN A 104 -14.56 -6.76 -6.75
CA GLN A 104 -15.57 -7.75 -7.16
C GLN A 104 -16.99 -7.30 -6.83
N LEU A 105 -17.18 -6.63 -5.69
CA LEU A 105 -18.49 -6.22 -5.21
C LEU A 105 -18.99 -4.92 -5.85
N TRP A 106 -18.10 -4.06 -6.34
CA TRP A 106 -18.47 -2.71 -6.80
C TRP A 106 -19.63 -2.66 -7.79
N PRO A 107 -19.72 -3.56 -8.80
CA PRO A 107 -20.83 -3.56 -9.75
C PRO A 107 -22.21 -3.78 -9.12
N SER A 108 -22.29 -4.57 -8.05
CA SER A 108 -23.54 -4.94 -7.38
C SER A 108 -23.79 -4.22 -6.05
N LEU A 109 -22.80 -3.49 -5.54
CA LEU A 109 -22.89 -2.82 -4.25
C LEU A 109 -23.89 -1.65 -4.27
N GLY A 110 -24.93 -1.73 -3.45
CA GLY A 110 -25.91 -0.65 -3.28
C GLY A 110 -25.33 0.58 -2.55
N LEU A 111 -25.96 1.75 -2.73
CA LEU A 111 -25.51 3.03 -2.16
C LEU A 111 -25.33 2.98 -0.63
N TRP A 112 -26.29 2.41 0.10
CA TRP A 112 -26.23 2.31 1.55
C TRP A 112 -25.08 1.44 2.04
N ALA A 113 -24.80 0.34 1.34
CA ALA A 113 -23.65 -0.51 1.65
C ALA A 113 -22.34 0.24 1.38
N THR A 114 -22.24 0.97 0.25
CA THR A 114 -21.09 1.83 -0.06
C THR A 114 -20.85 2.85 1.05
N ILE A 115 -21.89 3.54 1.54
CA ILE A 115 -21.76 4.53 2.62
C ILE A 115 -21.27 3.86 3.92
N ARG A 116 -21.84 2.72 4.31
CA ARG A 116 -21.43 1.99 5.53
C ARG A 116 -19.97 1.57 5.47
N ILE A 117 -19.53 1.01 4.35
CA ILE A 117 -18.14 0.58 4.16
C ILE A 117 -17.20 1.79 4.15
N ALA A 118 -17.61 2.91 3.54
CA ALA A 118 -16.82 4.14 3.55
C ALA A 118 -16.61 4.70 4.97
N TRP A 119 -17.61 4.56 5.86
CA TRP A 119 -17.46 4.92 7.27
C TRP A 119 -16.52 3.99 8.03
N GLN A 120 -16.54 2.68 7.76
CA GLN A 120 -15.54 1.76 8.32
C GLN A 120 -14.13 2.17 7.88
N LEU A 121 -13.94 2.45 6.60
CA LEU A 121 -12.66 2.92 6.07
C LEU A 121 -12.24 4.27 6.69
N ARG A 122 -13.17 5.21 6.88
CA ARG A 122 -12.89 6.48 7.57
C ARG A 122 -12.36 6.24 8.97
N SER A 123 -12.97 5.33 9.73
CA SER A 123 -12.53 4.97 11.07
C SER A 123 -11.10 4.41 11.04
N PHE A 124 -10.78 3.54 10.07
CA PHE A 124 -9.41 3.03 9.89
C PHE A 124 -8.42 4.13 9.53
N VAL A 125 -8.72 4.98 8.54
CA VAL A 125 -7.84 6.10 8.15
C VAL A 125 -7.64 7.06 9.33
N SER A 126 -8.67 7.31 10.14
CA SER A 126 -8.56 8.12 11.34
C SER A 126 -7.67 7.46 12.41
N ALA A 127 -7.79 6.15 12.60
CA ALA A 127 -6.97 5.41 13.54
C ALA A 127 -5.49 5.38 13.11
N LEU A 128 -5.21 5.10 11.83
CA LEU A 128 -3.85 5.13 11.28
C LEU A 128 -3.18 6.50 11.45
N ARG A 129 -3.95 7.59 11.33
CA ARG A 129 -3.45 8.95 11.56
C ARG A 129 -2.98 9.23 12.98
N THR A 130 -3.38 8.42 13.96
CA THR A 130 -2.89 8.54 15.34
C THR A 130 -1.50 7.94 15.52
N VAL A 131 -1.05 7.08 14.60
CA VAL A 131 0.29 6.50 14.61
C VAL A 131 1.22 7.43 13.85
N THR A 132 2.07 8.16 14.57
CA THR A 132 2.92 9.20 13.99
C THR A 132 4.40 8.88 14.06
N SER A 133 5.20 9.59 13.26
CA SER A 133 6.64 9.43 13.20
C SER A 133 7.34 10.72 12.75
N GLN A 134 8.56 10.89 13.25
CA GLN A 134 9.52 11.92 12.80
C GLN A 134 10.44 11.42 11.67
N LYS A 135 10.17 10.22 11.15
CA LYS A 135 10.92 9.58 10.07
C LYS A 135 9.95 9.20 8.95
N THR A 136 10.34 9.46 7.71
CA THR A 136 9.58 9.16 6.50
C THR A 136 9.97 7.80 5.93
N GLY A 137 9.03 7.15 5.24
CA GLY A 137 9.25 5.92 4.48
C GLY A 137 8.71 4.69 5.17
N GLY A 138 9.19 3.52 4.75
CA GLY A 138 8.87 2.22 5.32
C GLY A 138 9.06 2.21 6.83
N VAL A 139 8.21 1.45 7.53
CA VAL A 139 8.14 1.45 8.99
C VAL A 139 9.45 0.99 9.62
N HIS A 140 10.11 0.01 9.00
CA HIS A 140 11.35 -0.56 9.46
C HIS A 140 12.54 0.05 8.73
N SER A 141 12.59 -0.06 7.39
CA SER A 141 13.74 0.32 6.58
C SER A 141 13.89 1.83 6.37
N GLY A 142 12.81 2.59 6.59
CA GLY A 142 12.73 4.01 6.25
C GLY A 142 12.72 4.28 4.74
N GLN A 143 12.75 3.26 3.88
CA GLN A 143 12.82 3.42 2.45
C GLN A 143 11.50 3.96 1.90
N VAL A 144 11.56 4.97 1.04
CA VAL A 144 10.34 5.51 0.39
C VAL A 144 9.92 4.58 -0.75
N ARG A 145 8.81 3.87 -0.54
CA ARG A 145 8.12 3.06 -1.55
C ARG A 145 6.77 3.71 -1.86
N SER A 146 6.67 4.41 -2.98
CA SER A 146 5.43 5.08 -3.39
C SER A 146 5.31 5.12 -4.91
N GLU A 147 4.13 4.82 -5.45
CA GLU A 147 3.85 5.00 -6.89
C GLU A 147 4.04 6.45 -7.37
N TRP A 148 3.95 7.38 -6.44
CA TRP A 148 4.04 8.80 -6.68
C TRP A 148 5.47 9.34 -6.59
N ILE A 149 6.40 8.54 -6.06
CA ILE A 149 7.81 8.89 -5.86
C ILE A 149 8.67 7.70 -6.30
N GLN A 150 8.80 7.52 -7.62
CA GLN A 150 9.50 6.39 -8.26
C GLN A 150 10.86 6.80 -8.87
N GLY A 151 11.48 7.86 -8.35
CA GLY A 151 12.73 8.38 -8.91
C GLY A 151 13.95 7.53 -8.59
N ILE A 152 14.91 7.47 -9.52
CA ILE A 152 16.26 6.87 -9.33
C ILE A 152 16.99 7.51 -8.11
N ASN A 153 16.59 8.72 -7.74
CA ASN A 153 17.06 9.43 -6.56
C ASN A 153 15.87 9.74 -5.64
N GLY A 154 15.36 8.72 -4.96
CA GLY A 154 14.35 8.87 -3.93
C GLY A 154 14.88 9.68 -2.72
N PRO A 155 13.98 10.13 -1.83
CA PRO A 155 14.40 10.65 -0.52
C PRO A 155 15.26 9.63 0.21
N VAL A 156 16.19 10.11 1.03
CA VAL A 156 16.98 9.21 1.88
C VAL A 156 16.09 8.45 2.86
N PRO A 157 16.46 7.21 3.20
CA PRO A 157 15.79 6.48 4.25
C PRO A 157 15.72 7.29 5.56
N TYR A 158 14.58 7.20 6.25
CA TYR A 158 14.34 7.89 7.52
C TYR A 158 14.39 9.42 7.48
N ALA A 159 14.22 10.03 6.30
CA ALA A 159 14.17 11.48 6.17
C ALA A 159 13.17 12.11 7.15
N SER A 160 13.53 13.23 7.78
CA SER A 160 12.58 14.00 8.59
C SER A 160 11.43 14.53 7.72
N PRO A 161 10.27 14.88 8.31
CA PRO A 161 9.20 15.57 7.59
C PRO A 161 9.66 16.82 6.84
N SER A 162 10.61 17.57 7.41
CA SER A 162 11.22 18.73 6.76
C SER A 162 12.04 18.33 5.54
N LEU A 163 12.95 17.37 5.67
CA LEU A 163 13.81 16.94 4.58
C LEU A 163 13.02 16.31 3.43
N PHE A 164 11.97 15.54 3.75
CA PHE A 164 11.06 15.00 2.74
C PHE A 164 10.27 16.11 2.03
N CYS A 165 9.79 17.12 2.77
CA CYS A 165 9.13 18.28 2.17
C CYS A 165 10.09 19.06 1.25
N ASP A 166 11.33 19.25 1.67
CA ASP A 166 12.37 19.92 0.88
C ASP A 166 12.69 19.14 -0.38
N TYR A 167 12.74 17.81 -0.31
CA TYR A 167 12.88 16.95 -1.49
C TYR A 167 11.75 17.19 -2.51
N LEU A 168 10.49 17.21 -2.06
CA LEU A 168 9.35 17.49 -2.95
C LEU A 168 9.46 18.90 -3.55
N ASN A 169 9.76 19.89 -2.72
CA ASN A 169 9.91 21.29 -3.14
C ASN A 169 11.09 21.49 -4.11
N TRP A 170 12.19 20.78 -3.91
CA TRP A 170 13.37 20.81 -4.77
C TRP A 170 13.02 20.38 -6.20
N TRP A 171 12.22 19.34 -6.35
CA TRP A 171 11.68 18.93 -7.65
C TRP A 171 10.76 19.97 -8.27
N LEU A 172 10.11 20.86 -7.51
CA LEU A 172 9.24 21.91 -8.05
C LEU A 172 10.01 23.13 -8.56
N VAL A 173 11.09 23.52 -7.86
CA VAL A 173 11.76 24.82 -8.08
C VAL A 173 13.24 24.76 -8.40
N LYS A 174 13.93 23.61 -8.27
CA LYS A 174 15.37 23.49 -8.55
C LYS A 174 15.66 22.43 -9.60
N ALA A 175 15.19 21.19 -9.39
CA ALA A 175 15.41 20.08 -10.33
C ALA A 175 14.37 20.08 -11.46
N ARG A 176 14.63 20.88 -12.49
CA ARG A 176 13.81 20.99 -13.70
C ARG A 176 14.68 21.30 -14.92
N PRO A 177 14.23 20.97 -16.14
CA PRO A 177 14.84 21.49 -17.37
C PRO A 177 14.84 23.01 -17.41
N SER A 178 15.78 23.56 -18.17
CA SER A 178 15.83 24.98 -18.50
C SER A 178 14.54 25.49 -19.16
N ASN A 179 13.86 24.65 -19.96
CA ASN A 179 12.60 25.00 -20.62
C ASN A 179 11.35 24.86 -19.74
N CYS A 180 11.48 24.43 -18.48
CA CYS A 180 10.37 24.30 -17.54
C CYS A 180 10.38 25.46 -16.53
N ALA A 181 9.21 26.06 -16.28
CA ALA A 181 9.07 27.07 -15.24
C ALA A 181 9.16 26.46 -13.82
N PRO A 182 9.69 27.20 -12.83
CA PRO A 182 9.55 26.84 -11.42
C PRO A 182 8.09 26.96 -10.99
N LEU A 183 7.67 26.17 -10.00
CA LEU A 183 6.29 26.16 -9.49
C LEU A 183 6.21 26.57 -8.00
N PRO A 184 6.61 27.80 -7.61
CA PRO A 184 6.64 28.23 -6.21
C PRO A 184 5.25 28.23 -5.54
N GLN A 185 4.18 28.42 -6.31
CA GLN A 185 2.79 28.36 -5.82
C GLN A 185 2.39 26.98 -5.28
N LEU A 186 3.10 25.93 -5.69
CA LEU A 186 2.86 24.56 -5.23
C LEU A 186 3.70 24.16 -4.01
N LEU A 187 4.62 25.01 -3.54
CA LEU A 187 5.48 24.69 -2.41
C LEU A 187 4.69 24.25 -1.18
N LEU A 188 5.09 23.12 -0.62
CA LEU A 188 4.53 22.57 0.61
C LEU A 188 5.24 23.18 1.81
N ARG A 189 4.52 23.27 2.92
CA ARG A 189 5.10 23.51 4.24
C ARG A 189 5.33 22.15 4.90
N PRO A 190 6.47 21.95 5.57
CA PRO A 190 6.73 20.68 6.23
C PRO A 190 5.69 20.43 7.32
N PRO A 191 5.08 19.24 7.38
CA PRO A 191 4.21 18.90 8.49
C PRO A 191 5.04 18.70 9.77
N ARG A 192 4.38 18.78 10.93
CA ARG A 192 5.05 18.52 12.23
C ARG A 192 5.51 17.08 12.37
N GLU A 193 4.73 16.17 11.82
CA GLU A 193 4.96 14.73 11.87
C GLU A 193 4.34 14.09 10.64
N HIS A 194 4.83 12.90 10.31
CA HIS A 194 4.19 12.02 9.35
C HIS A 194 3.30 11.03 10.08
N VAL A 195 2.33 10.49 9.35
CA VAL A 195 1.37 9.52 9.88
C VAL A 195 1.49 8.21 9.12
N LEU A 196 1.10 7.12 9.76
CA LEU A 196 0.99 5.84 9.07
C LEU A 196 -0.07 5.94 7.98
N VAL A 197 0.30 5.55 6.76
CA VAL A 197 -0.57 5.49 5.58
C VAL A 197 -0.37 4.15 4.89
N HIS A 198 -1.44 3.63 4.27
CA HIS A 198 -1.41 2.40 3.49
C HIS A 198 -0.85 2.62 2.07
N GLN A 199 -1.05 3.82 1.50
CA GLN A 199 -0.66 4.22 0.13
C GLN A 199 -1.27 3.45 -1.06
N ASP A 200 -1.92 2.32 -0.84
CA ASP A 200 -2.57 1.51 -1.89
C ASP A 200 -3.98 1.05 -1.46
N LEU A 201 -4.80 2.01 -1.03
CA LEU A 201 -6.22 1.82 -0.72
C LEU A 201 -7.06 1.63 -2.00
N ALA A 202 -6.64 0.71 -2.86
CA ALA A 202 -7.35 0.29 -4.04
C ALA A 202 -8.49 -0.69 -3.68
N PRO A 203 -9.55 -0.79 -4.50
CA PRO A 203 -10.67 -1.71 -4.27
C PRO A 203 -10.28 -3.20 -4.10
N ARG A 204 -9.16 -3.63 -4.72
CA ARG A 204 -8.62 -4.99 -4.60
C ARG A 204 -8.05 -5.29 -3.21
N ASN A 205 -7.60 -4.27 -2.49
CA ASN A 205 -6.96 -4.36 -1.18
C ASN A 205 -7.95 -4.20 -0.02
N MET A 206 -9.25 -4.18 -0.33
CA MET A 206 -10.34 -4.01 0.63
C MET A 206 -11.27 -5.22 0.55
N ILE A 207 -11.21 -6.10 1.53
CA ILE A 207 -12.03 -7.32 1.59
C ILE A 207 -13.20 -7.10 2.54
N LEU A 208 -14.42 -7.42 2.09
CA LEU A 208 -15.59 -7.47 2.94
C LEU A 208 -15.86 -8.93 3.32
N ASP A 209 -15.78 -9.23 4.62
CA ASP A 209 -16.08 -10.57 5.13
C ASP A 209 -17.59 -10.85 5.15
N SER A 210 -17.97 -12.11 5.45
CA SER A 210 -19.38 -12.55 5.50
C SER A 210 -20.21 -11.82 6.56
N SER A 211 -19.56 -11.23 7.57
CA SER A 211 -20.19 -10.44 8.63
C SER A 211 -20.32 -8.95 8.27
N GLY A 212 -19.83 -8.53 7.09
CA GLY A 212 -19.85 -7.15 6.65
C GLY A 212 -18.75 -6.27 7.27
N ARG A 213 -17.71 -6.88 7.85
CA ARG A 213 -16.53 -6.15 8.33
C ARG A 213 -15.53 -5.95 7.20
N LEU A 214 -15.00 -4.74 7.12
CA LEU A 214 -13.95 -4.37 6.19
C LEU A 214 -12.59 -4.82 6.73
N TRP A 215 -11.76 -5.40 5.86
CA TRP A 215 -10.37 -5.77 6.11
C TRP A 215 -9.48 -5.08 5.08
N LEU A 216 -8.33 -4.58 5.52
CA LEU A 216 -7.29 -4.01 4.66
C LEU A 216 -6.14 -5.00 4.51
N VAL A 217 -5.76 -5.27 3.26
CA VAL A 217 -4.68 -6.21 2.90
C VAL A 217 -3.65 -5.53 2.00
N ASP A 218 -2.51 -6.19 1.78
CA ASP A 218 -1.39 -5.69 0.96
C ASP A 218 -0.76 -4.39 1.51
N TRP A 219 -0.03 -4.55 2.61
CA TRP A 219 0.59 -3.44 3.34
C TRP A 219 2.01 -3.12 2.85
N GLY A 220 2.49 -3.74 1.77
CA GLY A 220 3.88 -3.64 1.30
C GLY A 220 4.34 -2.24 0.88
N ARG A 221 3.41 -1.31 0.67
CA ARG A 221 3.67 0.10 0.34
C ARG A 221 3.44 1.04 1.52
N SER A 222 3.06 0.51 2.66
CA SER A 222 2.70 1.30 3.83
C SER A 222 3.93 1.94 4.47
N GLY A 223 3.71 3.00 5.22
CA GLY A 223 4.77 3.66 5.96
C GLY A 223 4.36 5.02 6.47
N PHE A 224 5.33 5.82 6.87
CA PHE A 224 5.11 7.15 7.41
C PHE A 224 5.26 8.23 6.34
N TYR A 225 4.17 8.93 6.05
CA TYR A 225 4.13 9.97 5.02
C TYR A 225 3.19 11.13 5.41
N PRO A 226 3.15 12.23 4.64
CA PRO A 226 2.13 13.24 4.82
C PRO A 226 0.71 12.66 4.66
N ALA A 227 -0.22 13.07 5.52
CA ALA A 227 -1.58 12.52 5.58
C ALA A 227 -2.38 12.59 4.26
N PHE A 228 -2.04 13.51 3.35
CA PHE A 228 -2.69 13.61 2.04
C PHE A 228 -2.34 12.44 1.10
N MET A 229 -1.23 11.74 1.34
CA MET A 229 -0.79 10.62 0.49
C MET A 229 -1.73 9.42 0.58
N GLU A 230 -2.47 9.28 1.68
CA GLU A 230 -3.48 8.22 1.79
C GLU A 230 -4.61 8.39 0.76
N TYR A 231 -5.02 9.63 0.50
CA TYR A 231 -6.01 9.92 -0.54
C TYR A 231 -5.49 9.56 -1.94
N LEU A 232 -4.18 9.73 -2.19
CA LEU A 232 -3.56 9.37 -3.46
C LEU A 232 -3.59 7.85 -3.72
N GLY A 233 -3.58 7.05 -2.66
CA GLY A 233 -3.73 5.59 -2.73
C GLY A 233 -5.12 5.12 -3.18
N MET A 234 -6.11 6.01 -3.20
CA MET A 234 -7.48 5.74 -3.67
C MET A 234 -7.75 6.25 -5.09
N GLU A 235 -6.76 6.82 -5.77
CA GLU A 235 -6.91 7.37 -7.12
C GLU A 235 -6.85 6.30 -8.23
N GLY A 236 -7.44 6.64 -9.37
CA GLY A 236 -7.43 5.79 -10.56
C GLY A 236 -8.24 4.50 -10.41
N PRO A 237 -9.50 4.56 -9.90
CA PRO A 237 -10.33 3.37 -9.74
C PRO A 237 -10.56 2.65 -11.07
N GLU A 238 -10.45 3.32 -12.22
CA GLU A 238 -10.57 2.69 -13.54
C GLU A 238 -9.42 1.71 -13.85
N ARG A 239 -8.24 1.91 -13.24
CA ARG A 239 -7.14 0.94 -13.34
C ARG A 239 -7.45 -0.35 -12.59
N ALA A 240 -8.17 -0.23 -11.47
CA ALA A 240 -8.63 -1.36 -10.68
C ALA A 240 -9.89 -2.00 -11.29
N MET A 241 -10.83 -1.17 -11.75
CA MET A 241 -12.13 -1.55 -12.29
C MET A 241 -12.31 -0.98 -13.71
N PRO A 242 -11.79 -1.65 -14.75
CA PRO A 242 -11.80 -1.12 -16.13
C PRO A 242 -13.17 -0.76 -16.68
N TRP A 243 -14.23 -1.43 -16.21
CA TRP A 243 -15.61 -1.13 -16.59
C TRP A 243 -16.05 0.30 -16.23
N LEU A 244 -15.40 0.95 -15.25
CA LEU A 244 -15.60 2.35 -14.91
C LEU A 244 -15.07 3.33 -15.96
N ALA A 245 -14.28 2.88 -16.94
CA ALA A 245 -13.85 3.72 -18.06
C ALA A 245 -14.91 3.80 -19.18
N ALA A 246 -15.91 2.90 -19.17
CA ALA A 246 -16.92 2.84 -20.21
C ALA A 246 -17.86 4.08 -20.20
N ARG A 247 -18.40 4.43 -21.37
CA ARG A 247 -19.40 5.51 -21.53
C ARG A 247 -20.82 4.96 -21.32
N SER A 248 -21.13 4.48 -20.11
CA SER A 248 -22.46 3.96 -19.73
C SER A 248 -22.99 4.61 -18.45
N LEU A 249 -24.31 4.55 -18.24
CA LEU A 249 -24.94 5.02 -17.00
C LEU A 249 -24.44 4.25 -15.78
N ALA A 250 -24.27 2.93 -15.89
CA ALA A 250 -23.73 2.10 -14.82
C ALA A 250 -22.31 2.54 -14.44
N SER A 251 -21.46 2.79 -15.44
CA SER A 251 -20.08 3.26 -15.26
C SER A 251 -20.04 4.65 -14.63
N TRP A 252 -20.85 5.59 -15.12
CA TRP A 252 -21.01 6.91 -14.51
C TRP A 252 -21.44 6.80 -13.03
N TRP A 253 -22.45 5.98 -12.74
CA TRP A 253 -22.92 5.77 -11.38
C TRP A 253 -21.86 5.13 -10.49
N GLY A 254 -21.10 4.18 -11.02
CA GLY A 254 -19.96 3.56 -10.33
C GLY A 254 -18.88 4.57 -9.95
N ARG A 255 -18.55 5.52 -10.84
CA ARG A 255 -17.60 6.61 -10.55
C ARG A 255 -18.15 7.62 -9.53
N CYS A 256 -19.43 7.96 -9.62
CA CYS A 256 -20.10 8.82 -8.64
C CYS A 256 -20.07 8.20 -7.23
N ARG A 257 -20.41 6.90 -7.13
CA ARG A 257 -20.30 6.16 -5.86
C ARG A 257 -18.86 6.12 -5.34
N TRP A 258 -17.86 5.98 -6.21
CA TRP A 258 -16.46 5.92 -5.78
C TRP A 258 -16.01 7.27 -5.24
N SER A 259 -16.41 8.34 -5.92
CA SER A 259 -16.16 9.71 -5.46
C SER A 259 -16.80 9.98 -4.10
N LEU A 260 -18.04 9.51 -3.87
CA LEU A 260 -18.70 9.58 -2.56
C LEU A 260 -17.97 8.74 -1.50
N PHE A 261 -17.54 7.54 -1.86
CA PHE A 261 -16.77 6.66 -0.98
C PHE A 261 -15.48 7.33 -0.50
N CYS A 262 -14.68 7.87 -1.43
CA CYS A 262 -13.47 8.62 -1.10
C CYS A 262 -13.76 9.88 -0.27
N LEU A 263 -14.85 10.60 -0.57
CA LEU A 263 -15.26 11.78 0.19
C LEU A 263 -15.54 11.44 1.66
N ILE A 264 -16.25 10.34 1.92
CA ILE A 264 -16.56 9.90 3.29
C ILE A 264 -15.30 9.42 4.00
N ALA A 265 -14.50 8.57 3.33
CA ALA A 265 -13.31 7.95 3.90
C ALA A 265 -12.19 8.95 4.22
N CYS A 266 -11.86 9.82 3.27
CA CYS A 266 -10.66 10.67 3.31
C CYS A 266 -10.96 12.19 3.35
N GLY A 267 -12.23 12.57 3.27
CA GLY A 267 -12.66 13.97 3.18
C GLY A 267 -12.63 14.52 1.75
N TYR A 268 -12.90 15.82 1.61
CA TYR A 268 -12.97 16.47 0.31
C TYR A 268 -11.65 16.38 -0.45
N SER A 269 -11.70 15.92 -1.71
CA SER A 269 -10.55 15.83 -2.62
C SER A 269 -9.80 17.14 -2.79
N ARG A 270 -10.49 18.28 -2.72
CA ARG A 270 -9.89 19.63 -2.78
C ARG A 270 -8.84 19.87 -1.69
N LEU A 271 -9.00 19.27 -0.51
CA LEU A 271 -8.03 19.38 0.59
C LEU A 271 -6.69 18.74 0.22
N HIS A 272 -6.71 17.74 -0.67
CA HIS A 272 -5.54 16.98 -1.11
C HIS A 272 -4.98 17.49 -2.46
N SER A 273 -5.70 18.40 -3.14
CA SER A 273 -5.39 18.85 -4.50
C SER A 273 -3.99 19.43 -4.67
N LYS A 274 -3.51 20.21 -3.69
CA LYS A 274 -2.15 20.78 -3.73
C LYS A 274 -1.08 19.69 -3.59
N GLY A 275 -1.22 18.80 -2.59
CA GLY A 275 -0.31 17.67 -2.37
C GLY A 275 -0.31 16.68 -3.53
N ARG A 276 -1.45 16.52 -4.21
CA ARG A 276 -1.56 15.79 -5.48
C ARG A 276 -0.80 16.47 -6.62
N ALA A 277 -0.98 17.77 -6.82
CA ALA A 277 -0.35 18.52 -7.91
C ALA A 277 1.19 18.49 -7.83
N VAL A 278 1.73 18.90 -6.67
CA VAL A 278 2.58 18.02 -5.85
C VAL A 278 3.31 16.85 -6.53
N CYS A 279 2.86 15.68 -6.07
CA CYS A 279 3.27 14.36 -6.50
C CYS A 279 3.21 14.13 -8.01
N VAL A 280 2.25 14.71 -8.74
CA VAL A 280 2.18 14.57 -10.20
C VAL A 280 3.42 15.17 -10.87
N VAL A 281 3.79 16.40 -10.48
CA VAL A 281 5.00 17.06 -11.00
C VAL A 281 6.25 16.28 -10.56
N VAL A 282 6.34 15.93 -9.27
CA VAL A 282 7.50 15.19 -8.74
C VAL A 282 7.67 13.87 -9.49
N ARG A 283 6.62 13.06 -9.62
CA ARG A 283 6.64 11.79 -10.35
C ARG A 283 7.10 11.96 -11.80
N GLN A 284 6.54 12.93 -12.51
CA GLN A 284 6.90 13.19 -13.90
C GLN A 284 8.38 13.57 -14.03
N ARG A 285 8.88 14.42 -13.12
CA ARG A 285 10.27 14.90 -13.14
C ARG A 285 11.24 13.80 -12.69
N SER A 286 10.95 13.11 -11.60
CA SER A 286 11.82 12.09 -11.01
C SER A 286 12.01 10.86 -11.91
N LEU A 287 11.03 10.54 -12.76
CA LEU A 287 11.13 9.47 -13.75
C LEU A 287 11.88 9.86 -15.02
N ARG A 288 11.90 11.16 -15.38
CA ARG A 288 12.47 11.64 -16.66
C ARG A 288 13.88 12.19 -16.52
N TYR A 289 14.25 12.74 -15.36
CA TYR A 289 15.56 13.35 -15.16
C TYR A 289 16.50 12.42 -14.42
N LYS A 290 17.53 11.93 -15.11
CA LYS A 290 18.74 11.43 -14.46
C LYS A 290 19.45 12.64 -13.87
N LEU A 291 19.63 12.66 -12.55
CA LEU A 291 20.40 13.72 -11.91
C LEU A 291 21.86 13.59 -12.34
N GLU A 292 22.46 14.66 -12.86
CA GLU A 292 23.90 14.69 -13.17
C GLU A 292 24.76 14.58 -11.90
N LYS A 293 24.18 14.88 -10.73
CA LYS A 293 24.80 14.67 -9.41
C LYS A 293 23.77 14.21 -8.38
N PRO A 294 24.10 13.28 -7.46
CA PRO A 294 23.18 12.82 -6.42
C PRO A 294 22.77 13.96 -5.49
N VAL A 295 21.59 13.84 -4.86
CA VAL A 295 20.97 14.83 -3.95
C VAL A 295 21.93 15.27 -2.82
N HIS A 296 22.90 14.42 -2.45
CA HIS A 296 23.92 14.68 -1.42
C HIS A 296 25.08 15.59 -1.87
N SER A 297 25.17 15.94 -3.15
CA SER A 297 26.27 16.77 -3.67
C SER A 297 26.07 18.27 -3.43
N VAL A 298 24.87 18.68 -3.00
CA VAL A 298 24.60 20.07 -2.59
C VAL A 298 24.92 20.17 -1.10
N ARG A 299 26.17 20.52 -0.77
CA ARG A 299 26.48 21.01 0.58
C ARG A 299 25.68 22.30 0.81
N TYR A 300 24.98 22.36 1.93
CA TYR A 300 24.31 23.55 2.44
C TYR A 300 25.30 24.71 2.62
#